data_AF-A0A5C7Z743-F1
#
_entry.id   AF-A0A5C7Z743-F1
#
_cell.length_a   1.000
_cell.length_b   1.000
_cell.length_c   1.000
_cell.angle_alpha   90.00
_cell.angle_beta   90.00
_cell.angle_gamma   90.00
#
_symmetry.space_group_name_H-M   'P 1'
#
loop_
_entity.id
_entity.type
_entity.pdbx_description
1 polymer ?
#
loop_
_entity_poly.entity_id
_entity_poly.type
_entity_poly.pdbx_seq_one_letter_code
_entity_poly.pdbx_strand_id
1 'polypeptide(L)'
;RHPSETDERMMIRLLALALNAHELQDTCGGDGTLAFGAGLSDPDDPDLWLKDFTGQTRLWVEVGQPEDKPLTKACQKADAVRLYCFSHSADVWWKGIEGKLTRLEKLQVWRVPTEASQELARMAERSMQLQATVQDGAVTLSGDTGSVHIELTRWR
;
A
#
# COMPACT_ATOMS: atom_id res chain seq x y z
N ARG A 1 -9.83 -15.88 -0.84
CA ARG A 1 -9.93 -14.43 -1.09
C ARG A 1 -11.03 -13.90 -0.16
N HIS A 2 -10.74 -12.89 0.68
CA HIS A 2 -11.75 -12.28 1.55
C HIS A 2 -12.89 -11.68 0.70
N PRO A 3 -14.18 -11.71 1.12
CA PRO A 3 -15.29 -11.21 0.31
C PRO A 3 -15.14 -9.75 -0.14
N SER A 4 -14.45 -8.92 0.65
CA SER A 4 -14.16 -7.51 0.33
C SER A 4 -12.85 -7.28 -0.43
N GLU A 5 -12.11 -8.33 -0.79
CA GLU A 5 -10.93 -8.23 -1.64
C GLU A 5 -11.37 -8.15 -3.11
N THR A 6 -11.53 -6.94 -3.63
CA THR A 6 -11.86 -6.67 -5.03
C THR A 6 -10.60 -6.70 -5.91
N ASP A 7 -10.77 -6.76 -7.23
CA ASP A 7 -9.66 -6.68 -8.20
C ASP A 7 -8.92 -5.35 -8.07
N GLU A 8 -9.67 -4.27 -7.87
CA GLU A 8 -9.10 -2.96 -7.56
C GLU A 8 -8.21 -3.02 -6.32
N ARG A 9 -8.70 -3.57 -5.20
CA ARG A 9 -7.91 -3.66 -3.96
C ARG A 9 -6.65 -4.51 -4.15
N MET A 10 -6.76 -5.66 -4.81
CA MET A 10 -5.63 -6.54 -5.09
C MET A 10 -4.56 -5.81 -5.93
N MET A 11 -4.96 -5.09 -6.97
CA MET A 11 -4.04 -4.33 -7.80
C MET A 11 -3.38 -3.17 -7.05
N ILE A 12 -4.08 -2.54 -6.11
CA ILE A 12 -3.47 -1.53 -5.22
C ILE A 12 -2.45 -2.16 -4.28
N ARG A 13 -2.65 -3.40 -3.80
CA ARG A 13 -1.61 -4.13 -3.03
C ARG A 13 -0.38 -4.41 -3.88
N LEU A 14 -0.55 -4.77 -5.16
CA LEU A 14 0.56 -4.98 -6.10
C LEU A 14 1.31 -3.68 -6.40
N LEU A 15 0.59 -2.57 -6.61
CA LEU A 15 1.17 -1.24 -6.74
C LEU A 15 1.97 -0.87 -5.48
N ALA A 16 1.40 -1.09 -4.30
CA ALA A 16 2.08 -0.85 -3.04
C ALA A 16 3.32 -1.73 -2.88
N LEU A 17 3.29 -3.01 -3.28
CA LEU A 17 4.49 -3.86 -3.32
C LEU A 17 5.58 -3.21 -4.19
N ALA A 18 5.25 -2.84 -5.42
CA ALA A 18 6.19 -2.27 -6.37
C ALA A 18 6.82 -0.97 -5.85
N LEU A 19 6.01 -0.07 -5.29
CA LEU A 19 6.46 1.18 -4.68
C LEU A 19 7.42 0.99 -3.51
N ASN A 20 7.30 -0.14 -2.79
CA ASN A 20 8.07 -0.42 -1.58
C ASN A 20 9.15 -1.49 -1.77
N ALA A 21 9.33 -2.02 -2.98
CA ALA A 21 10.25 -3.14 -3.24
C ALA A 21 11.71 -2.82 -2.88
N HIS A 22 12.13 -1.58 -3.08
CA HIS A 22 13.48 -1.10 -2.78
C HIS A 22 13.82 -1.16 -1.28
N GLU A 23 12.82 -1.10 -0.40
CA GLU A 23 13.01 -1.05 1.06
C GLU A 23 13.71 -2.29 1.61
N LEU A 24 13.57 -3.44 0.96
CA LEU A 24 14.32 -4.64 1.34
C LEU A 24 15.84 -4.38 1.30
N GLN A 25 16.29 -3.66 0.28
CA GLN A 25 17.70 -3.29 0.14
C GLN A 25 18.03 -2.06 1.00
N ASP A 26 17.23 -1.01 0.93
CA ASP A 26 17.57 0.28 1.55
C ASP A 26 17.48 0.25 3.09
N THR A 27 16.47 -0.45 3.62
CA THR A 27 16.21 -0.51 5.07
C THR A 27 16.83 -1.75 5.72
N CYS A 28 16.86 -2.89 5.03
CA CYS A 28 17.38 -4.16 5.57
C CYS A 28 18.72 -4.61 4.97
N GLY A 29 19.28 -3.92 3.97
CA GLY A 29 20.51 -4.37 3.31
C GLY A 29 20.37 -5.68 2.53
N GLY A 30 19.14 -6.13 2.26
CA GLY A 30 18.83 -7.45 1.72
C GLY A 30 18.47 -8.50 2.79
N ASP A 31 18.71 -8.22 4.07
CA ASP A 31 18.52 -9.17 5.17
C ASP A 31 17.11 -9.13 5.76
N GLY A 32 16.13 -9.41 4.92
CA GLY A 32 14.73 -9.42 5.31
C GLY A 32 13.82 -10.11 4.32
N THR A 33 12.52 -9.93 4.55
CA THR A 33 11.48 -10.43 3.66
C THR A 33 10.43 -9.36 3.49
N LEU A 34 10.16 -8.99 2.23
CA LEU A 34 9.00 -8.20 1.84
C LEU A 34 7.93 -9.17 1.35
N ALA A 35 6.77 -9.19 1.99
CA ALA A 35 5.70 -10.12 1.65
C ALA A 35 4.31 -9.53 1.89
N PHE A 36 3.32 -10.17 1.28
CA PHE A 36 1.91 -9.93 1.58
C PHE A 36 1.55 -10.53 2.93
N GLY A 37 0.78 -9.79 3.73
CA GLY A 37 0.08 -10.33 4.88
C GLY A 37 -1.36 -10.72 4.56
N ALA A 38 -2.09 -11.13 5.58
CA ALA A 38 -3.49 -11.53 5.50
C ALA A 38 -4.44 -10.33 5.29
N GLY A 39 -4.00 -9.10 5.56
CA GLY A 39 -4.73 -7.85 5.32
C GLY A 39 -6.14 -7.90 5.90
N LEU A 40 -7.17 -7.69 5.06
CA LEU A 40 -8.58 -7.72 5.49
C LEU A 40 -9.02 -9.00 6.23
N SER A 41 -8.27 -10.09 6.12
CA SER A 41 -8.61 -11.35 6.78
C SER A 41 -8.11 -11.44 8.22
N ASP A 42 -7.19 -10.56 8.63
CA ASP A 42 -6.63 -10.50 9.98
C ASP A 42 -6.27 -9.04 10.34
N PRO A 43 -6.97 -8.38 11.26
CA PRO A 43 -6.70 -6.99 11.64
C PRO A 43 -5.34 -6.78 12.33
N ASP A 44 -4.64 -7.86 12.70
CA ASP A 44 -3.31 -7.82 13.30
C ASP A 44 -2.17 -8.07 12.30
N ASP A 45 -2.48 -8.29 11.01
CA ASP A 45 -1.51 -8.52 9.93
C ASP A 45 -1.76 -7.57 8.73
N PRO A 46 -0.76 -6.81 8.26
CA PRO A 46 -0.97 -5.81 7.21
C PRO A 46 -1.32 -6.40 5.84
N ASP A 47 -1.64 -5.52 4.90
CA ASP A 47 -1.63 -5.91 3.48
C ASP A 47 -0.25 -6.33 3.00
N LEU A 48 0.79 -5.58 3.37
CA LEU A 48 2.19 -5.95 3.15
C LEU A 48 3.08 -5.57 4.34
N TRP A 49 4.15 -6.32 4.52
CA TRP A 49 5.16 -6.04 5.54
C TRP A 49 6.57 -6.27 5.01
N LEU A 50 7.51 -5.51 5.54
CA LEU A 50 8.94 -5.82 5.51
C LEU A 50 9.39 -6.19 6.92
N LYS A 51 9.91 -7.40 7.11
CA LYS A 51 10.53 -7.84 8.36
C LYS A 51 11.98 -8.17 8.10
N ASP A 52 12.87 -7.73 8.99
CA ASP A 52 14.25 -8.19 8.95
C ASP A 52 14.37 -9.61 9.55
N PHE A 53 15.54 -10.23 9.42
CA PHE A 53 15.76 -11.59 9.94
C PHE A 53 15.76 -11.71 11.47
N THR A 54 15.70 -10.60 12.21
CA THR A 54 15.43 -10.65 13.66
C THR A 54 13.94 -10.80 13.98
N GLY A 55 13.09 -10.64 12.96
CA GLY A 55 11.63 -10.65 13.08
C GLY A 55 11.04 -9.26 13.36
N GLN A 56 11.86 -8.21 13.44
CA GLN A 56 11.37 -6.84 13.61
C GLN A 56 10.65 -6.38 12.35
N THR A 57 9.45 -5.81 12.51
CA THR A 57 8.72 -5.22 11.38
C THR A 57 9.30 -3.85 11.08
N ARG A 58 9.98 -3.71 9.93
CA ARG A 58 10.60 -2.47 9.49
C ARG A 58 9.59 -1.58 8.77
N LEU A 59 8.79 -2.18 7.88
CA LEU A 59 7.72 -1.48 7.17
C LEU A 59 6.39 -2.22 7.34
N TRP A 60 5.34 -1.46 7.61
CA TRP A 60 3.95 -1.89 7.61
C TRP A 60 3.19 -1.14 6.52
N VAL A 61 2.52 -1.85 5.61
CA VAL A 61 1.78 -1.24 4.51
C VAL A 61 0.32 -1.66 4.55
N GLU A 62 -0.57 -0.68 4.48
CA GLU A 62 -2.01 -0.86 4.37
C GLU A 62 -2.54 -0.26 3.07
N VAL A 63 -3.62 -0.84 2.56
CA VAL A 63 -4.38 -0.26 1.44
C VAL A 63 -5.86 -0.10 1.80
N GLY A 64 -6.43 1.04 1.42
CA GLY A 64 -7.84 1.37 1.64
C GLY A 64 -8.05 2.56 2.57
N GLN A 65 -9.09 2.47 3.41
CA GLN A 65 -9.56 3.57 4.26
C GLN A 65 -9.82 3.08 5.72
N PRO A 66 -8.77 2.63 6.45
CA PRO A 66 -8.93 2.11 7.81
C PRO A 66 -9.35 3.19 8.82
N GLU A 67 -9.85 2.78 9.97
CA GLU A 67 -10.03 3.66 11.12
C GLU A 67 -8.68 4.04 11.78
N ASP A 68 -8.70 4.98 12.72
CA ASP A 68 -7.48 5.48 13.39
C ASP A 68 -6.83 4.45 14.33
N LYS A 69 -7.63 3.58 14.95
CA LYS A 69 -7.12 2.58 15.90
C LYS A 69 -6.17 1.54 15.26
N PRO A 70 -6.51 0.89 14.12
CA PRO A 70 -5.56 0.04 13.41
C PRO A 70 -4.26 0.74 13.03
N LEU A 71 -4.32 1.99 12.53
CA LEU A 71 -3.13 2.76 12.16
C LEU A 71 -2.24 3.07 13.37
N THR A 72 -2.85 3.36 14.52
CA THR A 72 -2.12 3.57 15.77
C THR A 72 -1.38 2.30 16.19
N LYS A 73 -2.04 1.13 16.12
CA LYS A 73 -1.41 -0.16 16.40
C LYS A 73 -0.27 -0.47 15.44
N ALA A 74 -0.44 -0.21 14.15
CA ALA A 74 0.60 -0.39 13.14
C ALA A 74 1.85 0.45 13.49
N CYS A 75 1.67 1.71 13.87
CA CYS A 75 2.78 2.60 14.27
C CYS A 75 3.52 2.12 15.53
N GLN A 76 2.87 1.33 16.39
CA GLN A 76 3.51 0.71 17.55
C GLN A 76 4.32 -0.54 17.17
N LYS A 77 3.90 -1.26 16.12
CA LYS A 77 4.49 -2.53 15.69
C LYS A 77 5.63 -2.39 14.68
N ALA A 78 5.72 -1.27 13.96
CA ALA A 78 6.70 -1.08 12.89
C ALA A 78 7.50 0.21 13.02
N ASP A 79 8.64 0.30 12.32
CA ASP A 79 9.46 1.52 12.25
C ASP A 79 8.84 2.56 11.31
N ALA A 80 8.25 2.12 10.20
CA ALA A 80 7.52 2.94 9.25
C ALA A 80 6.15 2.32 8.91
N VAL A 81 5.15 3.18 8.68
CA VAL A 81 3.81 2.80 8.22
C VAL A 81 3.45 3.58 6.96
N ARG A 82 3.00 2.89 5.92
CA ARG A 82 2.53 3.52 4.67
C ARG A 82 1.10 3.08 4.40
N LEU A 83 0.22 4.05 4.14
CA LEU A 83 -1.17 3.80 3.77
C LEU A 83 -1.42 4.30 2.35
N TYR A 84 -1.94 3.42 1.48
CA TYR A 84 -2.35 3.77 0.12
C TYR A 84 -3.88 3.79 0.02
N CYS A 85 -4.44 5.00 -0.01
CA CYS A 85 -5.85 5.24 -0.16
C CYS A 85 -6.25 5.30 -1.64
N PHE A 86 -7.30 4.59 -2.01
CA PHE A 86 -7.86 4.55 -3.37
C PHE A 86 -9.38 4.68 -3.35
N SER A 87 -10.04 4.65 -4.52
CA SER A 87 -11.49 4.85 -4.71
C SER A 87 -12.00 6.30 -4.52
N HIS A 88 -13.24 6.56 -4.97
CA HIS A 88 -13.88 7.87 -4.87
C HIS A 88 -14.12 8.37 -3.44
N SER A 89 -14.28 7.46 -2.47
CA SER A 89 -14.60 7.83 -1.08
C SER A 89 -13.38 8.25 -0.27
N ALA A 90 -12.15 8.04 -0.79
CA ALA A 90 -10.91 8.33 -0.07
C ALA A 90 -10.81 9.78 0.40
N ASP A 91 -11.20 10.74 -0.44
CA ASP A 91 -11.16 12.17 -0.12
C ASP A 91 -12.11 12.54 1.03
N VAL A 92 -13.30 11.90 1.07
CA VAL A 92 -14.27 12.09 2.16
C VAL A 92 -13.74 11.46 3.45
N TRP A 93 -13.17 10.26 3.36
CA TRP A 93 -12.53 9.60 4.49
C TRP A 93 -11.38 10.44 5.06
N TRP A 94 -10.51 10.99 4.20
CA TRP A 94 -9.35 11.78 4.63
C TRP A 94 -9.76 13.00 5.46
N LYS A 95 -10.72 13.79 4.95
CA LYS A 95 -11.29 14.94 5.67
C LYS A 95 -11.83 14.58 7.05
N GLY A 96 -12.34 13.36 7.22
CA GLY A 96 -12.89 12.87 8.50
C GLY A 96 -11.83 12.38 9.50
N ILE A 97 -10.61 12.07 9.06
CA ILE A 97 -9.61 11.37 9.88
C ILE A 97 -8.29 12.14 10.02
N GLU A 98 -7.92 13.04 9.11
CA GLU A 98 -6.59 13.68 9.05
C GLU A 98 -6.17 14.29 10.41
N GLY A 99 -7.10 14.95 11.10
CA GLY A 99 -6.86 15.55 12.42
C GLY A 99 -6.48 14.53 13.49
N LYS A 100 -6.99 13.30 13.41
CA LYS A 100 -6.69 12.20 14.34
C LYS A 100 -5.33 11.55 14.09
N LEU A 101 -4.82 11.63 12.85
CA LEU A 101 -3.58 10.96 12.44
C LEU A 101 -2.33 11.82 12.66
N THR A 102 -2.50 13.11 12.97
CA THR A 102 -1.41 14.09 13.10
C THR A 102 -0.25 13.61 13.99
N ARG A 103 -0.53 12.92 15.10
CA ARG A 103 0.46 12.44 16.08
C ARG A 103 1.19 11.15 15.70
N LEU A 104 0.80 10.47 14.61
CA LEU A 104 1.36 9.16 14.26
C LEU A 104 2.64 9.32 13.44
N GLU A 105 3.75 9.80 14.01
CA GLU A 105 4.94 10.27 13.26
C GLU A 105 5.51 9.28 12.23
N LYS A 106 5.32 7.98 12.44
CA LYS A 106 5.78 6.91 11.54
C LYS A 106 4.89 6.69 10.30
N LEU A 107 3.70 7.30 10.28
CA LEU A 107 2.69 7.07 9.24
C LEU A 107 2.78 8.08 8.10
N GLN A 108 2.88 7.57 6.88
CA GLN A 108 2.70 8.31 5.64
C GLN A 108 1.39 7.88 4.97
N VAL A 109 0.68 8.84 4.38
CA VAL A 109 -0.59 8.58 3.70
C VAL A 109 -0.53 9.08 2.26
N TRP A 110 -0.81 8.17 1.34
CA TRP A 110 -0.72 8.38 -0.10
C TRP A 110 -2.07 8.15 -0.75
N ARG A 111 -2.45 9.03 -1.66
CA ARG A 111 -3.66 8.94 -2.47
C ARG A 111 -3.29 8.44 -3.87
N VAL A 112 -3.80 7.27 -4.22
CA VAL A 112 -3.80 6.77 -5.60
C VAL A 112 -5.02 7.36 -6.30
N PRO A 113 -4.91 8.07 -7.43
CA PRO A 113 -6.07 8.64 -8.14
C PRO A 113 -7.14 7.59 -8.45
N THR A 114 -8.42 7.96 -8.35
CA THR A 114 -9.52 7.00 -8.53
C THR A 114 -9.55 6.39 -9.93
N GLU A 115 -9.34 7.21 -10.96
CA GLU A 115 -9.35 6.71 -12.34
C GLU A 115 -8.22 5.69 -12.55
N ALA A 116 -7.02 6.00 -12.06
CA ALA A 116 -5.88 5.08 -12.10
C ALA A 116 -6.14 3.78 -11.32
N SER A 117 -6.77 3.83 -10.13
CA SER A 117 -7.11 2.60 -9.39
C SER A 117 -8.11 1.72 -10.14
N GLN A 118 -9.08 2.33 -10.83
CA GLN A 118 -10.05 1.63 -11.65
C GLN A 118 -9.45 1.07 -12.95
N GLU A 119 -8.50 1.76 -13.57
CA GLU A 119 -7.77 1.26 -14.72
C GLU A 119 -6.89 0.06 -14.34
N LEU A 120 -6.18 0.16 -13.22
CA LEU A 120 -5.42 -0.96 -12.65
C LEU A 120 -6.32 -2.18 -12.42
N ALA A 121 -7.52 -1.98 -11.87
CA ALA A 121 -8.48 -3.06 -11.65
C ALA A 121 -8.84 -3.83 -12.94
N ARG A 122 -8.86 -3.15 -14.10
CA ARG A 122 -9.17 -3.77 -15.40
C ARG A 122 -8.01 -4.58 -15.96
N MET A 123 -6.79 -4.37 -15.48
CA MET A 123 -5.62 -5.19 -15.83
C MET A 123 -5.54 -6.48 -15.02
N ALA A 124 -6.43 -6.68 -14.03
CA ALA A 124 -6.37 -7.83 -13.15
C ALA A 124 -6.67 -9.14 -13.89
N GLU A 125 -5.73 -10.08 -13.82
CA GLU A 125 -5.88 -11.43 -14.36
C GLU A 125 -5.50 -12.48 -13.30
N ARG A 126 -5.89 -13.73 -13.52
CA ARG A 126 -5.55 -14.84 -12.61
C ARG A 126 -4.03 -15.07 -12.52
N SER A 127 -3.30 -14.77 -13.59
CA SER A 127 -1.85 -14.82 -13.69
C SER A 127 -1.41 -13.58 -14.46
N MET A 128 -0.41 -12.87 -13.95
CA MET A 128 0.06 -11.60 -14.52
C MET A 128 1.58 -11.55 -14.49
N GLN A 129 2.18 -10.97 -15.53
CA GLN A 129 3.54 -10.44 -15.49
C GLN A 129 3.46 -8.92 -15.49
N LEU A 130 3.94 -8.30 -14.42
CA LEU A 130 3.86 -6.86 -14.24
C LEU A 130 5.26 -6.26 -14.17
N GLN A 131 5.45 -5.15 -14.87
CA GLN A 131 6.63 -4.30 -14.75
C GLN A 131 6.20 -2.97 -14.13
N ALA A 132 6.92 -2.54 -13.09
CA ALA A 132 6.74 -1.23 -12.49
C ALA A 132 7.97 -0.37 -12.79
N THR A 133 7.75 0.81 -13.35
CA THR A 133 8.78 1.85 -13.51
C THR A 133 8.43 3.02 -12.62
N VAL A 134 9.30 3.33 -11.65
CA VAL A 134 9.15 4.46 -10.74
C VAL A 134 10.10 5.56 -11.19
N GLN A 135 9.57 6.73 -11.53
CA GLN A 135 10.36 7.86 -12.00
C GLN A 135 9.69 9.18 -11.57
N ASP A 136 10.48 10.11 -11.02
CA ASP A 136 10.05 11.47 -10.66
C ASP A 136 8.76 11.53 -9.82
N GLY A 137 8.55 10.54 -8.94
CA GLY A 137 7.38 10.46 -8.06
C GLY A 137 6.13 9.85 -8.71
N ALA A 138 6.19 9.48 -9.99
CA ALA A 138 5.15 8.75 -10.70
C ALA A 138 5.52 7.27 -10.86
N VAL A 139 4.50 6.43 -11.04
CA VAL A 139 4.64 5.01 -11.35
C VAL A 139 3.94 4.71 -12.66
N THR A 140 4.62 4.01 -13.54
CA THR A 140 3.98 3.32 -14.66
C THR A 140 3.97 1.83 -14.35
N LEU A 141 2.77 1.25 -14.23
CA LEU A 141 2.59 -0.19 -14.07
C LEU A 141 2.08 -0.77 -15.39
N SER A 142 2.86 -1.68 -15.99
CA SER A 142 2.58 -2.28 -17.28
C SER A 142 2.44 -3.79 -17.15
N GLY A 143 1.58 -4.40 -17.96
CA GLY A 143 1.41 -5.85 -18.08
C GLY A 143 0.85 -6.21 -19.47
N ASP A 144 0.46 -7.46 -19.64
CA ASP A 144 0.02 -7.97 -20.96
C ASP A 144 -1.26 -7.29 -21.49
N THR A 145 -2.13 -6.84 -20.59
CA THR A 145 -3.42 -6.22 -20.91
C THR A 145 -3.38 -4.69 -21.04
N GLY A 146 -2.23 -4.07 -20.76
CA GLY A 146 -2.09 -2.62 -20.89
C GLY A 146 -1.05 -2.00 -19.94
N SER A 147 -1.10 -0.68 -19.82
CA SER A 147 -0.24 0.08 -18.92
C SER A 147 -1.01 1.24 -18.32
N VAL A 148 -0.79 1.51 -17.04
CA VAL A 148 -1.43 2.61 -16.31
C VAL A 148 -0.34 3.49 -15.71
N HIS A 149 -0.46 4.79 -15.96
CA HIS A 149 0.39 5.82 -15.37
C HIS A 149 -0.29 6.40 -14.14
N ILE A 150 0.43 6.46 -13.02
CA ILE A 150 -0.10 6.78 -11.70
C ILE A 150 0.77 7.85 -11.06
N GLU A 151 0.17 8.99 -10.79
CA GLU A 151 0.78 10.04 -9.96
C GLU A 151 0.12 10.02 -8.59
N LEU A 152 0.85 9.57 -7.57
CA LEU A 152 0.33 9.53 -6.20
C LEU A 152 0.47 10.89 -5.53
N THR A 153 -0.59 11.32 -4.84
CA THR A 153 -0.53 12.51 -4.00
C THR A 153 -0.23 12.12 -2.57
N ARG A 154 0.83 12.68 -1.98
CA ARG A 154 1.09 12.52 -0.55
C ARG A 154 0.18 13.45 0.25
N TRP A 155 -0.68 12.89 1.10
CA TRP A 155 -1.48 13.64 2.07
C TRP A 155 -0.73 13.87 3.38
N ARG A 156 0.15 12.94 3.78
CA ARG A 156 0.96 13.01 5.00
C ARG A 156 2.29 12.30 4.84
#